data_AF-A0A2M8AGQ6-F1
#
_entry.id   AF-A0A2M8AGQ6-F1
#
_cell.length_a   1.000
_cell.length_b   1.000
_cell.length_c   1.000
_cell.angle_alpha   90.00
_cell.angle_beta   90.00
_cell.angle_gamma   90.00
#
_symmetry.space_group_name_H-M   'P 1'
#
loop_
_entity.id
_entity.type
_entity.pdbx_description
1 polymer ?
#
loop_
_entity_poly.entity_id
_entity_poly.type
_entity_poly.pdbx_seq_one_letter_code
_entity_poly.pdbx_strand_id
1 'polypeptide(L)'
;RHPDTNKAWEGCKVPYFKEACDLVKTAAFCFPNRIVGWDIAITPNGPVIIEANHNPSLHLSDIAYGGFLKHPLVNDLLNEINNQ
;
A
#
# COMPACT_ATOMS: atom_id res chain seq x y z
N ARG A 1 8.31 -12.55 -17.62
CA ARG A 1 9.02 -11.36 -18.17
C ARG A 1 7.97 -10.31 -18.51
N HIS A 2 8.28 -9.02 -18.44
CA HIS A 2 7.38 -7.97 -18.89
C HIS A 2 7.17 -8.10 -20.41
N PRO A 3 5.92 -8.08 -20.92
CA PRO A 3 5.66 -8.27 -22.35
C PRO A 3 6.34 -7.23 -23.25
N ASP A 4 6.29 -5.95 -22.85
CA ASP A 4 6.84 -4.86 -23.68
C ASP A 4 8.35 -4.60 -23.51
N THR A 5 8.89 -4.73 -22.29
CA THR A 5 10.30 -4.41 -22.00
C THR A 5 11.22 -5.63 -21.94
N ASN A 6 10.65 -6.84 -21.97
CA ASN A 6 11.32 -8.13 -21.79
C ASN A 6 12.13 -8.27 -20.48
N LYS A 7 12.02 -7.31 -19.56
CA LYS A 7 12.69 -7.31 -18.27
C LYS A 7 12.16 -8.45 -17.39
N ALA A 8 13.05 -9.04 -16.61
CA ALA A 8 12.66 -9.95 -15.55
C ALA A 8 12.08 -9.14 -14.39
N TRP A 9 11.02 -9.67 -13.78
CA TRP A 9 10.46 -9.11 -12.55
C TRP A 9 11.31 -9.49 -11.35
N GLU A 10 11.92 -10.68 -11.40
CA GLU A 10 12.82 -11.16 -10.36
C GLU A 10 14.03 -10.23 -10.22
N GLY A 11 14.28 -9.79 -8.98
CA GLY A 11 15.33 -8.83 -8.66
C GLY A 11 15.02 -7.37 -9.06
N CYS A 12 13.88 -7.10 -9.70
CA CYS A 12 13.46 -5.73 -9.98
C CYS A 12 13.12 -5.01 -8.67
N LYS A 13 13.72 -3.84 -8.44
CA LYS A 13 13.43 -2.98 -7.30
C LYS A 13 12.68 -1.74 -7.78
N VAL A 14 11.64 -1.37 -7.06
CA VAL A 14 10.92 -0.11 -7.29
C VAL A 14 11.80 1.05 -6.81
N PRO A 15 12.18 2.01 -7.68
CA PRO A 15 12.93 3.19 -7.27
C PRO A 15 12.15 4.01 -6.25
N TYR A 16 12.85 4.65 -5.31
CA TYR A 16 12.25 5.52 -4.29
C TYR A 16 11.17 4.88 -3.42
N PHE A 17 11.14 3.54 -3.31
CA PHE A 17 10.08 2.84 -2.58
C PHE A 17 9.99 3.28 -1.11
N LYS A 18 11.14 3.47 -0.44
CA LYS A 18 11.15 3.92 0.95
C LYS A 18 10.61 5.34 1.08
N GLU A 19 11.01 6.22 0.18
CA GLU A 19 10.58 7.61 0.11
C GLU A 19 9.08 7.71 -0.19
N ALA A 20 8.55 6.83 -1.04
CA ALA A 20 7.12 6.69 -1.30
C ALA A 20 6.37 6.26 -0.02
N CYS A 21 6.90 5.28 0.73
CA CYS A 21 6.33 4.88 2.02
C CYS A 21 6.36 6.02 3.05
N ASP A 22 7.45 6.76 3.14
CA ASP A 22 7.60 7.87 4.10
C ASP A 22 6.67 9.05 3.74
N LEU A 23 6.48 9.31 2.43
CA LEU A 23 5.52 10.28 1.92
C LEU A 23 4.08 9.93 2.34
N VAL A 24 3.63 8.69 2.11
CA VAL A 24 2.24 8.29 2.46
C VAL A 24 2.02 8.21 3.96
N LYS A 25 3.03 7.84 4.76
CA LYS A 25 2.92 7.89 6.23
C LYS A 25 2.66 9.30 6.73
N THR A 26 3.32 10.29 6.12
CA THR A 26 3.09 11.70 6.46
C THR A 26 1.69 12.14 6.01
N ALA A 27 1.30 11.81 4.78
CA ALA A 27 0.00 12.19 4.22
C ALA A 27 -1.19 11.50 4.92
N ALA A 28 -0.99 10.30 5.48
CA ALA A 28 -2.05 9.56 6.17
C ALA A 28 -2.61 10.32 7.37
N PHE A 29 -1.81 11.16 8.04
CA PHE A 29 -2.29 11.98 9.16
C PHE A 29 -3.23 13.13 8.74
N CYS A 30 -3.34 13.41 7.44
CA CYS A 30 -4.29 14.41 6.92
C CYS A 30 -5.72 13.86 6.81
N PHE A 31 -5.93 12.56 7.00
CA PHE A 31 -7.22 11.90 6.83
C PHE A 31 -7.62 11.13 8.10
N PRO A 32 -8.92 11.06 8.43
CA PRO A 32 -9.39 10.28 9.58
C PRO A 32 -9.44 8.76 9.31
N ASN A 33 -9.23 8.34 8.05
CA ASN A 33 -9.33 6.95 7.63
C ASN A 33 -8.21 6.08 8.20
N ARG A 34 -8.57 4.94 8.81
CA ARG A 34 -7.60 3.95 9.33
C ARG A 34 -6.86 3.20 8.22
N ILE A 35 -7.54 2.95 7.09
CA ILE A 35 -7.00 2.28 5.92
C ILE A 35 -7.27 3.15 4.70
N VAL A 36 -6.24 3.38 3.91
CA VAL A 36 -6.30 4.11 2.64
C VAL A 36 -5.44 3.37 1.62
N GLY A 37 -5.97 3.14 0.42
CA GLY A 37 -5.18 2.64 -0.71
C GLY A 37 -4.49 3.79 -1.40
N TRP A 38 -3.16 3.80 -1.39
CA TRP A 38 -2.38 4.89 -1.96
C TRP A 38 -1.84 4.50 -3.34
N ASP A 39 -2.24 5.25 -4.36
CA ASP A 39 -1.66 5.13 -5.69
C ASP A 39 -0.56 6.17 -5.86
N ILE A 40 0.67 5.67 -6.00
CA ILE A 40 1.88 6.50 -6.05
C ILE A 40 2.58 6.32 -7.39
N ALA A 41 2.83 7.43 -8.08
CA ALA A 41 3.67 7.44 -9.27
C ALA A 41 5.14 7.60 -8.87
N ILE A 42 6.00 6.74 -9.39
CA ILE A 42 7.46 6.89 -9.27
C ILE A 42 7.95 7.66 -10.50
N THR A 43 8.46 8.87 -10.30
CA THR A 43 8.94 9.76 -11.37
C THR A 43 10.47 9.93 -11.30
N PRO A 44 11.10 10.51 -12.34
CA PRO A 44 12.52 10.84 -12.29
C PRO A 44 12.92 11.80 -11.16
N ASN A 45 11.96 12.57 -10.64
CA ASN A 45 12.19 13.55 -9.57
C ASN A 45 11.74 13.04 -8.18
N GLY A 46 11.29 11.78 -8.09
CA GLY A 46 10.79 11.18 -6.85
C GLY A 46 9.33 10.74 -6.90
N PRO A 47 8.79 10.25 -5.77
CA PRO A 47 7.42 9.75 -5.67
C PRO A 47 6.40 10.89 -5.63
N VAL A 48 5.26 10.71 -6.28
CA VAL A 48 4.13 11.65 -6.30
C VAL A 48 2.85 10.90 -5.97
N ILE A 49 2.04 11.43 -5.04
CA ILE A 49 0.72 10.89 -4.72
C ILE A 49 -0.22 11.20 -5.89
N ILE A 50 -0.87 10.17 -6.43
CA ILE A 50 -1.89 10.28 -7.47
C ILE A 50 -3.29 10.24 -6.86
N GLU A 51 -3.55 9.24 -6.00
CA GLU A 51 -4.87 9.02 -5.41
C GLU A 51 -4.79 8.43 -3.99
N ALA A 52 -5.77 8.80 -3.17
CA ALA A 52 -6.00 8.29 -1.82
C ALA A 52 -7.38 7.62 -1.77
N ASN A 53 -7.41 6.32 -2.03
CA ASN A 53 -8.62 5.52 -2.10
C ASN A 53 -9.17 5.22 -0.70
N HIS A 54 -10.34 5.77 -0.38
CA HIS A 54 -11.01 5.57 0.92
C HIS A 54 -11.55 4.14 1.13
N ASN A 55 -11.81 3.40 0.04
CA ASN A 55 -12.29 2.02 0.08
C ASN A 55 -11.45 1.13 -0.85
N PRO A 56 -10.19 0.81 -0.47
CA PRO A 56 -9.35 -0.04 -1.29
C PRO A 56 -9.82 -1.49 -1.24
N SER A 57 -9.75 -2.17 -2.38
CA SER A 57 -9.93 -3.62 -2.39
C SER A 57 -8.78 -4.28 -1.63
N LEU A 58 -9.11 -5.02 -0.57
CA LEU A 58 -8.13 -5.75 0.24
C LEU A 58 -7.91 -7.19 -0.23
N HIS A 59 -8.71 -7.69 -1.17
CA HIS A 59 -8.74 -9.11 -1.53
C HIS A 59 -7.41 -9.65 -2.07
N LEU A 60 -6.78 -8.94 -3.01
CA LEU A 60 -5.52 -9.38 -3.58
C LEU A 60 -4.38 -9.25 -2.56
N SER A 61 -4.39 -8.20 -1.75
CA SER A 61 -3.39 -7.99 -0.69
C SER A 61 -3.50 -9.04 0.41
N ASP A 62 -4.72 -9.46 0.75
CA ASP A 62 -4.99 -10.55 1.69
C ASP A 62 -4.38 -11.87 1.21
N ILE A 63 -4.65 -12.24 -0.04
CA ILE A 63 -4.08 -13.44 -0.67
C ILE A 63 -2.55 -13.35 -0.72
N ALA A 64 -2.00 -12.21 -1.15
CA ALA A 64 -0.56 -12.02 -1.30
C ALA A 64 0.19 -12.10 0.04
N TYR A 65 -0.43 -11.65 1.13
CA TYR A 65 0.11 -11.80 2.49
C TYR A 65 -0.05 -13.21 3.05
N GLY A 66 -0.91 -14.05 2.43
CA GLY A 66 -1.23 -15.39 2.91
C GLY A 66 -2.33 -15.41 3.99
N GLY A 67 -3.21 -14.40 4.00
CA GLY A 67 -4.32 -14.22 4.93
C GLY A 67 -4.02 -13.16 5.99
N PHE A 68 -4.74 -12.05 5.96
CA PHE A 68 -4.61 -10.87 6.81
C PHE A 68 -4.91 -11.12 8.28
N LEU A 69 -5.70 -12.14 8.64
CA LEU A 69 -5.91 -12.52 10.04
C LEU A 69 -4.60 -12.92 10.75
N LYS A 70 -3.55 -13.27 9.99
CA LYS A 70 -2.21 -13.54 10.53
C LYS A 70 -1.46 -12.26 10.90
N HIS A 71 -1.89 -11.10 10.40
CA HIS A 71 -1.25 -9.82 10.67
C HIS A 71 -1.75 -9.27 12.02
N PRO A 72 -0.85 -8.92 12.97
CA PRO A 72 -1.27 -8.47 14.31
C PRO A 72 -2.18 -7.23 14.27
N LEU A 73 -1.83 -6.23 13.44
CA LEU A 73 -2.64 -5.01 13.30
C LEU A 73 -4.06 -5.24 12.78
N VAL A 74 -4.30 -6.30 12.01
CA VAL A 74 -5.65 -6.60 11.50
C VAL A 74 -6.54 -7.05 12.66
N ASN A 75 -6.00 -7.84 13.60
CA ASN A 75 -6.74 -8.24 14.79
C ASN A 75 -7.06 -7.04 15.68
N ASP A 76 -6.12 -6.10 15.83
CA ASP A 76 -6.36 -4.86 16.59
C ASP A 76 -7.49 -4.03 15.95
N LEU A 77 -7.48 -3.85 14.63
CA LEU A 77 -8.55 -3.14 13.91
C LEU A 77 -9.91 -3.82 14.04
N LEU A 78 -9.96 -5.15 13.93
CA LEU A 78 -11.20 -5.91 14.11
C LEU A 78 -11.74 -5.78 15.54
N ASN A 79 -10.87 -5.80 16.54
CA ASN A 79 -11.25 -5.59 17.94
C ASN A 79 -11.79 -4.17 18.16
N GLU A 80 -11.19 -3.14 17.56
CA GLU A 80 -11.71 -1.77 17.63
C GLU A 80 -13.13 -1.68 17.04
N ILE A 81 -13.38 -2.32 15.89
CA ILE A 81 -14.70 -2.33 15.24
C ILE A 81 -15.74 -3.10 16.07
N ASN A 82 -15.37 -4.25 16.64
CA ASN A 82 -16.29 -5.08 17.42
C ASN A 82 -16.63 -4.51 18.81
N ASN A 83 -15.81 -3.57 19.30
CA ASN A 83 -16.02 -2.89 20.59
C ASN A 83 -16.70 -1.52 20.44
N GLN A 84 -17.12 -1.14 19.24
CA GLN A 84 -17.99 0.01 18.95
C GLN A 84 -19.46 -0.42 18.95
#